data_AF-A0A7S1CD09-F1
#
_entry.id   AF-A0A7S1CD09-F1
#
_cell.length_a   1.000
_cell.length_b   1.000
_cell.length_c   1.000
_cell.angle_alpha   90.00
_cell.angle_beta   90.00
_cell.angle_gamma   90.00
#
_symmetry.space_group_name_H-M   'P 1'
#
loop_
_entity.id
_entity.type
_entity.pdbx_description
1 polymer ?
#
loop_
_entity_poly.entity_id
_entity_poly.type
_entity_poly.pdbx_seq_one_letter_code
_entity_poly.pdbx_strand_id
1 'polypeptide(L)'
;STTSSGATAMSAYVEIVFDNSGGRFPVDHEEVVLRRTIGLKKDEYFMNRKRIRKSDVVNLLESAGFSRSNPYYIVQQGKVAALCTMKDRERLQLLKEVAGTTVYDERREESLQILRDSTSKREKIEEVISYIEQRLEELNSEKEELAECQALDKKRRAFEYCLYNSELKDAR
;
A
#
# COMPACT_ATOMS: atom_id res chain seq x y z
N SER A 1 -41.94 -26.89 38.95
CA SER A 1 -40.71 -27.51 38.44
C SER A 1 -41.07 -28.22 37.15
N THR A 2 -40.53 -27.93 35.96
CA THR A 2 -39.19 -27.44 35.60
C THR A 2 -39.29 -26.92 34.16
N THR A 3 -39.15 -25.62 33.92
CA THR A 3 -38.98 -25.06 32.58
C THR A 3 -37.51 -25.23 32.23
N SER A 4 -37.18 -26.11 31.28
CA SER A 4 -35.83 -26.30 30.77
C SER A 4 -35.42 -25.06 29.97
N SER A 5 -34.72 -24.15 30.64
CA SER A 5 -34.03 -23.01 30.03
C SER A 5 -33.05 -23.53 28.97
N GLY A 6 -33.39 -23.40 27.69
CA GLY A 6 -32.49 -23.72 26.60
C GLY A 6 -31.20 -22.92 26.77
N ALA A 7 -30.05 -23.60 26.77
CA ALA A 7 -28.75 -22.95 26.87
C ALA A 7 -28.65 -21.87 25.78
N THR A 8 -28.30 -20.65 26.18
CA THR A 8 -28.09 -19.55 25.25
C THR A 8 -26.92 -19.90 24.32
N ALA A 9 -27.22 -20.12 23.04
CA ALA A 9 -26.18 -20.39 22.05
C ALA A 9 -25.30 -19.14 21.89
N MET A 10 -24.02 -19.25 22.28
CA MET A 10 -23.05 -18.15 22.26
C MET A 10 -22.48 -17.87 20.86
N SER A 11 -22.80 -18.72 19.88
CA SER A 11 -22.38 -18.61 18.48
C SER A 11 -23.33 -19.33 17.55
N ALA A 12 -23.45 -18.83 16.32
CA ALA A 12 -24.14 -19.48 15.21
C ALA A 12 -23.18 -19.60 14.03
N TYR A 13 -23.42 -20.56 13.13
CA TYR A 13 -22.71 -20.62 11.87
C TYR A 13 -23.68 -20.92 10.73
N VAL A 14 -23.31 -20.50 9.54
CA VAL A 14 -23.97 -20.86 8.28
C VAL A 14 -22.92 -21.49 7.40
N GLU A 15 -23.25 -22.63 6.81
CA GLU A 15 -22.42 -23.34 5.85
C GLU A 15 -23.17 -23.52 4.54
N ILE A 16 -22.50 -23.23 3.44
CA ILE A 16 -23.01 -23.41 2.08
C ILE A 16 -22.02 -24.29 1.34
N VAL A 17 -22.54 -25.31 0.66
CA VAL A 17 -21.80 -26.18 -0.23
C VAL A 17 -22.10 -25.76 -1.67
N PHE A 18 -21.05 -25.39 -2.40
CA PHE A 18 -21.12 -25.05 -3.81
C PHE A 18 -20.60 -26.22 -4.64
N ASP A 19 -21.34 -26.58 -5.68
CA ASP A 19 -20.85 -27.43 -6.76
C ASP A 19 -19.88 -26.61 -7.64
N ASN A 20 -18.65 -27.09 -7.75
CA ASN A 20 -17.57 -26.51 -8.54
C ASN A 20 -17.15 -27.40 -9.72
N SER A 21 -18.01 -28.31 -10.18
CA SER A 21 -17.77 -29.14 -11.37
C SER A 21 -17.38 -28.34 -12.62
N GLY A 22 -17.88 -27.09 -12.72
CA GLY A 22 -17.57 -26.16 -13.81
C GLY A 22 -16.28 -25.35 -13.63
N GLY A 23 -15.50 -25.56 -12.57
CA GLY A 23 -14.22 -24.86 -12.33
C GLY A 23 -14.33 -23.35 -12.16
N ARG A 24 -15.47 -22.84 -11.67
CA ARG A 24 -15.69 -21.40 -11.46
C ARG A 24 -14.88 -20.85 -10.30
N PHE A 25 -14.70 -21.66 -9.27
CA PHE A 25 -13.80 -21.34 -8.17
C PHE A 25 -12.39 -21.85 -8.51
N PRO A 26 -11.33 -21.05 -8.30
CA PRO A 26 -9.94 -21.43 -8.56
C PRO A 26 -9.39 -22.38 -7.47
N VAL A 27 -10.02 -23.55 -7.34
CA VAL A 27 -9.68 -24.59 -6.37
C VAL A 27 -9.85 -25.96 -7.02
N ASP A 28 -8.90 -26.87 -6.82
CA ASP A 28 -8.87 -28.23 -7.37
C ASP A 28 -9.85 -29.20 -6.66
N HIS A 29 -10.98 -28.69 -6.20
CA HIS A 29 -12.02 -29.48 -5.57
C HIS A 29 -13.33 -29.33 -6.36
N GLU A 30 -14.00 -30.47 -6.59
CA GLU A 30 -15.32 -30.54 -7.24
C GLU A 30 -16.40 -29.88 -6.38
N GLU A 31 -16.19 -29.77 -5.07
CA GLU A 31 -17.07 -29.05 -4.15
C GLU A 31 -16.29 -28.01 -3.33
N VAL A 32 -16.91 -26.85 -3.12
CA VAL A 32 -16.37 -25.78 -2.29
C VAL A 32 -17.33 -25.51 -1.14
N VAL A 33 -16.87 -25.75 0.08
CA VAL A 33 -17.65 -25.53 1.30
C VAL A 33 -17.21 -24.22 1.95
N LEU A 34 -18.10 -23.23 2.00
CA LEU A 34 -17.88 -21.97 2.69
C LEU A 34 -18.72 -21.91 3.97
N ARG A 35 -18.05 -21.66 5.10
CA ARG A 35 -18.70 -21.50 6.40
C ARG A 35 -18.34 -20.16 7.02
N ARG A 36 -19.34 -19.45 7.53
CA ARG A 36 -19.17 -18.27 8.37
C ARG A 36 -19.71 -18.55 9.75
N THR A 37 -18.86 -18.40 10.77
CA THR A 37 -19.22 -18.56 12.18
C THR A 37 -19.24 -17.19 12.84
N ILE A 38 -20.38 -16.82 13.42
CA ILE A 38 -20.61 -15.57 14.12
C ILE A 38 -20.80 -15.87 15.61
N GLY A 39 -19.89 -15.38 16.43
CA GLY A 39 -20.01 -15.35 17.90
C GLY A 39 -20.13 -13.93 18.42
N LEU A 40 -20.35 -13.78 19.72
CA LEU A 40 -20.53 -12.48 20.40
C LEU A 40 -19.41 -11.45 20.12
N LYS A 41 -18.16 -11.90 19.90
CA LYS A 41 -16.99 -11.04 19.67
C LYS A 41 -16.12 -11.50 18.50
N LYS A 42 -16.56 -12.50 17.73
CA LYS A 42 -15.75 -13.14 16.68
C LYS A 42 -16.57 -13.37 15.42
N ASP A 43 -15.98 -13.05 14.27
CA ASP A 43 -16.49 -13.35 12.94
C ASP A 43 -15.40 -14.14 12.21
N GLU A 44 -15.64 -15.42 11.95
CA GLU A 44 -14.64 -16.36 11.42
C GLU A 44 -15.14 -16.99 10.13
N TYR A 45 -14.26 -17.09 9.14
CA TYR A 45 -14.54 -17.66 7.83
C TYR A 45 -13.72 -18.93 7.62
N PHE A 46 -14.34 -19.94 7.03
CA PHE A 46 -13.72 -21.21 6.72
C PHE A 46 -14.05 -21.61 5.27
N MET A 47 -13.06 -22.16 4.58
CA MET A 47 -13.20 -22.81 3.29
C MET A 47 -12.69 -24.25 3.41
N ASN A 48 -13.50 -25.23 3.05
CA ASN A 48 -13.16 -26.66 3.16
C ASN A 48 -12.58 -27.00 4.55
N ARG A 49 -13.24 -26.50 5.60
CA ARG A 49 -12.87 -26.64 7.02
C ARG A 49 -11.55 -25.97 7.45
N LYS A 50 -10.86 -25.27 6.54
CA LYS A 50 -9.66 -24.48 6.85
C LYS A 50 -10.05 -23.02 7.07
N ARG A 51 -9.50 -22.40 8.11
CA ARG A 51 -9.74 -20.99 8.41
C ARG A 51 -9.08 -20.10 7.36
N ILE A 52 -9.82 -19.12 6.82
CA ILE A 52 -9.34 -18.14 5.84
C ILE A 52 -9.72 -16.72 6.24
N ARG A 53 -9.08 -15.71 5.63
CA ARG A 53 -9.42 -14.31 5.92
C ARG A 53 -10.67 -13.90 5.15
N LYS A 54 -11.36 -12.87 5.64
CA LYS A 54 -12.51 -12.28 4.96
C LYS A 54 -12.16 -11.78 3.55
N SER A 55 -10.98 -11.21 3.36
CA SER A 55 -10.48 -10.77 2.05
C SER A 55 -10.45 -11.91 1.04
N ASP A 56 -9.98 -13.08 1.47
CA ASP A 56 -9.77 -14.22 0.60
C ASP A 56 -11.12 -14.81 0.15
N VAL A 57 -12.12 -14.82 1.03
CA VAL A 57 -13.50 -15.19 0.70
C VAL A 57 -14.09 -14.24 -0.34
N VAL A 58 -13.89 -12.93 -0.17
CA VAL A 58 -14.41 -11.92 -1.11
C VAL A 58 -13.77 -12.10 -2.49
N ASN A 59 -12.44 -12.23 -2.54
CA ASN A 59 -11.71 -12.45 -3.79
C ASN A 59 -12.13 -13.76 -4.48
N LEU A 60 -12.37 -14.83 -3.71
CA LEU A 60 -12.85 -16.12 -4.21
C LEU A 60 -14.25 -15.99 -4.84
N LEU A 61 -15.18 -15.32 -4.16
CA LEU A 61 -16.53 -15.07 -4.65
C LEU A 61 -16.53 -14.18 -5.91
N GLU A 62 -15.69 -13.14 -5.94
CA GLU A 62 -15.51 -12.29 -7.12
C GLU A 62 -14.98 -13.08 -8.32
N SER A 63 -13.99 -13.96 -8.11
CA SER A 63 -13.44 -14.83 -9.16
C SER A 63 -14.49 -15.77 -9.77
N ALA A 64 -15.45 -16.22 -8.96
CA ALA A 64 -16.58 -17.04 -9.40
C ALA A 64 -17.77 -16.24 -9.98
N GLY A 65 -17.65 -14.90 -10.07
CA GLY A 65 -18.66 -14.01 -10.63
C GLY A 65 -19.68 -13.47 -9.63
N PHE A 66 -19.53 -13.77 -8.33
CA PHE A 66 -20.36 -13.20 -7.26
C PHE A 66 -19.76 -11.86 -6.80
N SER A 67 -19.73 -10.89 -7.71
CA SER A 67 -19.22 -9.56 -7.41
C SER A 67 -20.11 -8.83 -6.41
N ARG A 68 -19.49 -8.24 -5.37
CA ARG A 68 -20.17 -7.42 -4.38
C ARG A 68 -20.72 -6.12 -4.98
N SER A 69 -20.15 -5.69 -6.10
CA SER A 69 -20.55 -4.53 -6.89
C SER A 69 -21.69 -4.84 -7.87
N ASN A 70 -22.12 -6.10 -8.02
CA ASN A 70 -23.29 -6.45 -8.82
C ASN A 70 -24.50 -6.73 -7.91
N PRO A 71 -25.42 -5.75 -7.72
CA PRO A 71 -26.52 -5.86 -6.77
C PRO A 71 -27.67 -6.80 -7.20
N TYR A 72 -27.59 -7.43 -8.38
CA TYR A 72 -28.69 -8.19 -8.97
C TYR A 72 -28.83 -9.63 -8.44
N TYR A 73 -27.84 -10.16 -7.72
CA TYR A 73 -27.93 -11.52 -7.17
C TYR A 73 -28.77 -11.60 -5.89
N ILE A 74 -29.12 -10.46 -5.27
CA ILE A 74 -29.93 -10.42 -4.04
C ILE A 74 -31.03 -9.37 -4.18
N VAL A 75 -32.27 -9.84 -4.29
CA VAL A 75 -33.47 -8.99 -4.29
C VAL A 75 -34.05 -8.94 -2.88
N GLN A 76 -33.72 -7.88 -2.15
CA GLN A 76 -34.32 -7.60 -0.86
C GLN A 76 -35.75 -7.06 -1.02
N GLN A 77 -36.60 -7.29 -0.03
CA GLN A 77 -37.95 -6.73 0.00
C GLN A 77 -37.88 -5.19 -0.10
N GLY A 78 -38.68 -4.60 -0.99
CA GLY A 78 -38.69 -3.15 -1.24
C GLY A 78 -37.69 -2.67 -2.30
N LYS A 79 -36.76 -3.51 -2.78
CA LYS A 79 -35.78 -3.12 -3.81
C LYS A 79 -36.42 -2.75 -5.15
N VAL A 80 -37.54 -3.39 -5.51
CA VAL A 80 -38.32 -3.06 -6.71
C VAL A 80 -38.89 -1.64 -6.61
N ALA A 81 -39.50 -1.29 -5.48
CA ALA A 81 -40.03 0.06 -5.26
C ALA A 81 -38.92 1.11 -5.29
N ALA A 82 -37.76 0.81 -4.69
CA ALA A 82 -36.59 1.68 -4.73
C ALA A 82 -36.08 1.92 -6.17
N LEU A 83 -36.02 0.89 -7.02
CA LEU A 83 -35.65 1.05 -8.43
C LEU A 83 -36.64 1.95 -9.19
N CYS A 84 -37.93 1.88 -8.87
CA CYS A 84 -38.95 2.74 -9.47
C CYS A 84 -38.85 4.22 -9.03
N THR A 85 -38.37 4.49 -7.81
CA THR A 85 -38.25 5.86 -7.26
C THR A 85 -36.83 6.45 -7.31
N MET A 86 -35.84 5.70 -7.80
CA MET A 86 -34.45 6.14 -7.93
C MET A 86 -34.30 7.40 -8.79
N LYS A 87 -33.41 8.30 -8.35
CA LYS A 87 -33.01 9.48 -9.13
C LYS A 87 -32.12 9.05 -10.30
N ASP A 88 -32.09 9.86 -11.36
CA ASP A 88 -31.31 9.53 -12.58
C ASP A 88 -29.82 9.34 -12.31
N ARG A 89 -29.25 10.08 -11.34
CA ARG A 89 -27.85 9.91 -10.92
C ARG A 89 -27.59 8.52 -10.32
N GLU A 90 -28.49 8.03 -9.47
CA GLU A 90 -28.37 6.71 -8.82
C GLU A 90 -28.57 5.60 -9.85
N ARG A 91 -29.52 5.78 -10.78
CA ARG A 91 -29.74 4.86 -11.90
C ARG A 91 -28.52 4.77 -12.82
N LEU A 92 -27.88 5.90 -13.11
CA LEU A 92 -26.64 5.93 -13.90
C LEU A 92 -25.49 5.22 -13.17
N GLN A 93 -25.35 5.44 -11.87
CA GLN A 93 -24.33 4.77 -11.06
C GLN A 93 -24.54 3.25 -11.07
N LEU A 94 -25.77 2.80 -10.87
CA LEU A 94 -26.14 1.39 -10.98
C LEU A 94 -25.78 0.82 -12.36
N LEU A 95 -26.06 1.55 -13.44
CA LEU A 95 -25.76 1.11 -14.80
C LEU A 95 -24.24 0.99 -15.04
N LYS A 96 -23.44 1.90 -14.48
CA LYS A 96 -21.96 1.81 -14.50
C LYS A 96 -21.43 0.61 -13.72
N GLU A 97 -22.01 0.31 -12.57
CA GLU A 97 -21.67 -0.86 -11.76
C GLU A 97 -21.97 -2.16 -12.53
N VAL A 98 -23.12 -2.25 -13.21
CA VAL A 98 -23.47 -3.40 -14.06
C VAL A 98 -22.57 -3.53 -15.28
N ALA A 99 -22.20 -2.41 -15.90
CA ALA A 99 -21.26 -2.39 -17.02
C ALA A 99 -19.83 -2.77 -16.61
N GLY A 100 -19.55 -2.91 -15.30
CA GLY A 100 -18.24 -3.26 -14.77
C GLY A 100 -17.19 -2.15 -14.95
N THR A 101 -17.60 -0.92 -15.30
CA THR A 101 -16.68 0.20 -15.54
C THR A 101 -16.14 0.80 -14.25
N THR A 102 -16.81 0.56 -13.12
CA THR A 102 -16.42 1.10 -11.81
C THR A 102 -15.05 0.60 -11.35
N VAL A 103 -14.75 -0.69 -11.54
CA VAL A 103 -13.44 -1.26 -11.15
C VAL A 103 -12.31 -0.63 -11.96
N TYR A 104 -12.56 -0.34 -13.24
CA TYR A 104 -11.58 0.35 -14.08
C TYR A 104 -11.37 1.80 -13.61
N ASP A 105 -12.45 2.52 -13.33
CA ASP A 105 -12.39 3.90 -12.85
C ASP A 105 -11.67 4.00 -11.49
N GLU A 106 -11.96 3.10 -10.55
CA GLU A 106 -11.29 3.01 -9.24
C GLU A 106 -9.78 2.73 -9.39
N ARG A 107 -9.40 1.72 -10.19
CA ARG A 107 -7.98 1.40 -10.45
C ARG A 107 -7.25 2.54 -11.14
N ARG A 108 -7.93 3.24 -12.04
CA ARG A 108 -7.37 4.41 -12.73
C ARG A 108 -7.13 5.55 -11.74
N GLU A 109 -8.07 5.83 -10.85
CA GLU A 109 -7.92 6.86 -9.82
C GLU A 109 -6.79 6.54 -8.84
N GLU A 110 -6.72 5.29 -8.37
CA GLU A 110 -5.62 4.80 -7.52
C GLU A 110 -4.26 4.95 -8.23
N SER A 111 -4.17 4.54 -9.50
CA SER A 111 -2.94 4.67 -10.30
C SER A 111 -2.52 6.13 -10.49
N LEU A 112 -3.48 7.03 -10.71
CA LEU A 112 -3.20 8.46 -10.81
C LEU A 112 -2.69 9.04 -9.49
N GLN A 113 -3.21 8.56 -8.36
CA GLN A 113 -2.73 8.98 -7.05
C GLN A 113 -1.28 8.51 -6.81
N ILE A 114 -0.98 7.25 -7.11
CA ILE A 114 0.39 6.70 -7.02
C ILE A 114 1.36 7.47 -7.91
N LEU A 115 0.93 7.85 -9.13
CA LEU A 115 1.74 8.63 -10.04
C LEU A 115 2.08 10.01 -9.45
N ARG A 116 1.08 10.72 -8.91
CA ARG A 116 1.30 12.02 -8.24
C ARG A 116 2.28 11.92 -7.08
N ASP A 117 2.11 10.91 -6.23
CA ASP A 117 2.98 10.70 -5.07
C ASP A 117 4.42 10.37 -5.53
N SER A 118 4.56 9.62 -6.62
CA SER A 118 5.87 9.28 -7.20
C SER A 118 6.54 10.51 -7.82
N THR A 119 5.80 11.37 -8.51
CA THR A 119 6.31 12.63 -9.05
C THR A 119 6.81 13.55 -7.94
N SER A 120 6.03 13.70 -6.86
CA SER A 120 6.47 14.52 -5.71
C SER A 120 7.72 13.96 -5.03
N LYS A 121 7.85 12.63 -4.92
CA LYS A 121 9.09 12.01 -4.40
C LYS A 121 10.28 12.29 -5.31
N ARG A 122 10.10 12.22 -6.63
CA ARG A 122 11.16 12.52 -7.61
C ARG A 122 11.65 13.96 -7.48
N GLU A 123 10.75 14.92 -7.36
CA GLU A 123 11.09 16.34 -7.17
C GLU A 123 11.96 16.55 -5.93
N LYS A 124 11.59 15.92 -4.80
CA LYS A 124 12.41 15.98 -3.56
C LYS A 124 13.78 15.36 -3.73
N ILE A 125 13.90 14.27 -4.51
CA ILE A 125 15.19 13.65 -4.79
C ILE A 125 16.06 14.60 -5.63
N GLU A 126 15.47 15.27 -6.62
CA GLU A 126 16.17 16.25 -7.46
C GLU A 126 16.67 17.44 -6.64
N GLU A 127 15.87 17.95 -5.69
CA GLU A 127 16.30 18.99 -4.75
C GLU A 127 17.50 18.54 -3.90
N VAL A 128 17.48 17.31 -3.38
CA VAL A 128 18.59 16.76 -2.58
C VAL A 128 19.84 16.57 -3.42
N ILE A 129 19.71 16.11 -4.67
CA ILE A 129 20.85 15.97 -5.58
C ILE A 129 21.49 17.33 -5.83
N SER A 130 20.70 18.35 -6.16
CA SER A 130 21.20 19.71 -6.40
C SER A 130 21.93 20.28 -5.16
N TYR A 131 21.40 20.03 -3.97
CA TYR A 131 22.07 20.40 -2.72
C TYR A 131 23.42 19.69 -2.53
N ILE A 132 23.49 18.39 -2.83
CA ILE A 132 24.73 17.61 -2.73
C ILE A 132 25.77 18.12 -3.74
N GLU A 133 25.36 18.43 -4.97
CA GLU A 133 26.24 18.99 -6.00
C GLU A 133 26.83 20.33 -5.57
N GLN A 134 26.01 21.23 -5.03
CA GLN A 134 26.50 22.49 -4.48
C GLN A 134 27.50 22.26 -3.34
N ARG A 135 27.20 21.33 -2.42
CA ARG A 135 28.10 21.05 -1.30
C ARG A 135 29.43 20.43 -1.75
N LEU A 136 29.40 19.62 -2.82
CA LEU A 136 30.62 19.09 -3.43
C LEU A 136 31.49 20.18 -4.05
N GLU A 137 30.87 21.17 -4.70
CA GLU A 137 31.58 22.32 -5.27
C GLU A 137 32.26 23.15 -4.18
N GLU A 138 31.54 23.45 -3.09
CA GLU A 138 32.09 24.13 -1.92
C GLU A 138 33.29 23.37 -1.32
N LEU A 139 33.15 22.04 -1.13
CA LEU A 139 34.23 21.20 -0.61
C LEU A 139 35.45 21.14 -1.53
N ASN A 140 35.26 21.21 -2.85
CA ASN A 140 36.37 21.27 -3.79
C ASN A 140 37.14 22.60 -3.67
N SER A 141 36.42 23.72 -3.52
CA SER A 141 37.04 25.03 -3.26
C SER A 141 37.82 25.03 -1.95
N GLU A 142 37.21 24.54 -0.86
CA GLU A 142 37.87 24.43 0.46
C GLU A 142 39.15 23.58 0.39
N LYS A 143 39.13 22.50 -0.42
CA LYS A 143 40.30 21.64 -0.64
C LYS A 143 41.43 22.37 -1.38
N GLU A 144 41.11 23.17 -2.39
CA GLU A 144 42.09 23.96 -3.14
C GLU A 144 42.74 25.03 -2.25
N GLU A 145 41.94 25.76 -1.47
CA GLU A 145 42.43 26.73 -0.48
C GLU A 145 43.35 26.08 0.56
N LEU A 146 42.96 24.91 1.07
CA LEU A 146 43.78 24.17 2.03
C LEU A 146 45.12 23.73 1.41
N ALA A 147 45.12 23.30 0.14
CA ALA A 147 46.33 22.92 -0.56
C ALA A 147 47.29 24.11 -0.74
N GLU A 148 46.75 25.29 -1.07
CA GLU A 148 47.54 26.52 -1.15
C GLU A 148 48.11 26.93 0.21
N CYS A 149 47.30 26.89 1.26
CA CYS A 149 47.71 27.18 2.63
C CYS A 149 48.85 26.24 3.07
N GLN A 150 48.74 24.94 2.79
CA GLN A 150 49.81 23.97 3.06
C GLN A 150 51.09 24.26 2.27
N ALA A 151 50.99 24.71 1.03
CA ALA A 151 52.15 25.09 0.22
C ALA A 151 52.85 26.34 0.77
N LEU A 152 52.08 27.35 1.22
CA LEU A 152 52.61 28.54 1.88
C LEU A 152 53.25 28.21 3.23
N ASP A 153 52.64 27.34 4.04
CA ASP A 153 53.20 26.94 5.33
C ASP A 153 54.54 26.19 5.15
N LYS A 154 54.66 25.34 4.13
CA LYS A 154 55.95 24.71 3.77
C LYS A 154 57.03 25.75 3.43
N LYS A 155 56.70 26.78 2.65
CA LYS A 155 57.64 27.86 2.32
C LYS A 155 58.04 28.65 3.57
N ARG A 156 57.08 28.99 4.43
CA ARG A 156 57.32 29.67 5.70
C ARG A 156 58.32 28.90 6.57
N ARG A 157 58.08 27.61 6.80
CA ARG A 157 58.98 26.74 7.59
C ARG A 157 60.39 26.67 6.99
N ALA A 158 60.51 26.63 5.67
CA ALA A 158 61.81 26.64 5.00
C ALA A 158 62.57 27.96 5.25
N PHE A 159 61.88 29.10 5.16
CA PHE A 159 62.49 30.40 5.46
C PHE A 159 62.86 30.56 6.94
N GLU A 160 62.00 30.14 7.86
CA GLU A 160 62.31 30.12 9.30
C GLU A 160 63.57 29.30 9.60
N TYR A 161 63.68 28.11 8.99
CA TYR A 161 64.87 27.27 9.14
C TYR A 161 66.14 27.93 8.59
N CYS A 162 66.05 28.58 7.41
CA CYS A 162 67.16 29.32 6.84
C CYS A 162 67.61 30.50 7.72
N LEU A 163 66.65 31.27 8.26
CA LEU A 163 66.92 32.38 9.16
C LEU A 163 67.64 31.90 10.42
N TYR A 164 67.08 30.88 11.08
CA TYR A 164 67.66 30.29 12.29
C TYR A 164 69.10 29.77 12.07
N ASN A 165 69.36 29.13 10.92
CA ASN A 165 70.70 28.69 10.57
C ASN A 165 71.68 29.85 10.30
N SER A 166 71.20 30.99 9.77
CA SER A 166 72.03 32.18 9.59
C SER A 166 72.42 32.78 10.93
N GLU A 167 71.44 32.96 11.83
CA GLU A 167 71.67 33.48 13.18
C GLU A 167 72.65 32.60 13.98
N LEU A 168 72.54 31.27 13.86
CA LEU A 168 73.48 30.34 14.48
C LEU A 168 74.91 30.44 13.93
N LYS A 169 75.08 30.81 12.66
CA LYS A 169 76.40 31.02 12.05
C LYS A 169 77.00 32.36 12.48
N ASP A 170 76.19 33.42 12.55
CA ASP A 170 76.65 34.75 12.96
C ASP A 170 76.99 34.82 14.46
N ALA A 171 76.43 33.92 15.28
CA ALA A 171 76.74 33.79 16.71
C ALA A 171 77.99 32.93 17.02
N ARG A 172 78.67 32.37 16.02
CA ARG A 172 79.91 31.57 16.15
C ARG A 172 81.13 32.35 15.68
#